data_AF-A0A3D4HJV5-F1
#
_entry.id   AF-A0A3D4HJV5-F1
#
_cell.length_a   1.000
_cell.length_b   1.000
_cell.length_c   1.000
_cell.angle_alpha   90.00
_cell.angle_beta   90.00
_cell.angle_gamma   90.00
#
_symmetry.space_group_name_H-M   'P 1'
#
loop_
_entity.id
_entity.type
_entity.pdbx_description
1 polymer ?
#
loop_
_entity_poly.entity_id
_entity_poly.type
_entity_poly.pdbx_seq_one_letter_code
_entity_poly.pdbx_strand_id
1 'polypeptide(L)'
;MLEARGMMQRTIRLFAIFLGIVLPSLVFAVVDLGEIHHKGEAAALPIQVASSQSSLEGIAKKAFSLHGGYVLVDEENAAYTFRLTPKGARSVELAIESGKPPRVLFKKEGSGVDLTQAT
;
A
#
# COMPACT_ATOMS: atom_id res chain seq x y z
N MET A 1 -59.77 23.46 -11.67
CA MET A 1 -58.31 23.59 -11.89
C MET A 1 -57.60 23.31 -10.56
N LEU A 2 -57.59 22.05 -10.11
CA LEU A 2 -57.25 21.70 -8.72
C LEU A 2 -56.58 20.31 -8.59
N GLU A 3 -55.71 19.91 -9.51
CA GLU A 3 -55.06 18.58 -9.42
C GLU A 3 -53.55 18.56 -9.70
N ALA A 4 -52.89 19.71 -9.86
CA ALA A 4 -51.46 19.73 -10.25
C ALA A 4 -50.48 20.10 -9.13
N ARG A 5 -50.94 20.35 -7.89
CA ARG A 5 -50.05 20.86 -6.80
C ARG A 5 -49.71 19.84 -5.71
N GLY A 6 -50.39 18.71 -5.64
CA GLY A 6 -50.18 17.70 -4.59
C GLY A 6 -49.01 16.73 -4.83
N MET A 7 -48.56 16.58 -6.08
CA MET A 7 -47.62 15.52 -6.45
C MET A 7 -46.14 15.94 -6.37
N MET A 8 -45.84 17.25 -6.43
CA MET A 8 -44.47 17.77 -6.45
C MET A 8 -43.84 17.95 -5.05
N GLN A 9 -44.66 17.98 -3.98
CA GLN A 9 -44.16 18.09 -2.60
C GLN A 9 -43.94 16.75 -1.90
N ARG A 10 -44.49 15.64 -2.43
CA ARG A 10 -44.31 14.30 -1.85
C ARG A 10 -42.99 13.64 -2.25
N THR A 11 -42.42 14.02 -3.40
CA THR A 11 -41.13 13.48 -3.89
C THR A 11 -39.91 14.10 -3.21
N ILE A 12 -40.02 15.35 -2.73
CA ILE A 12 -38.89 16.06 -2.10
C ILE A 12 -38.63 15.56 -0.67
N ARG A 13 -39.64 15.02 0.03
CA ARG A 13 -39.48 14.53 1.42
C ARG A 13 -38.90 13.12 1.54
N LEU A 14 -38.91 12.33 0.47
CA LEU A 14 -38.32 10.98 0.47
C LEU A 14 -36.82 10.97 0.13
N PHE A 15 -36.30 12.04 -0.49
CA PHE A 15 -34.87 12.13 -0.84
C PHE A 15 -33.98 12.47 0.37
N ALA A 16 -34.54 13.05 1.44
CA ALA A 16 -33.80 13.43 2.63
C ALA A 16 -33.51 12.29 3.62
N ILE A 17 -34.11 11.10 3.43
CA ILE A 17 -33.94 9.96 4.34
C ILE A 17 -32.81 9.02 3.86
N PHE A 18 -32.38 9.11 2.60
CA PHE A 18 -31.34 8.23 2.03
C PHE A 18 -29.90 8.75 2.19
N LEU A 19 -29.71 9.99 2.66
CA LEU A 19 -28.38 10.60 2.85
C LEU A 19 -27.73 10.28 4.21
N GLY A 20 -28.36 9.43 5.03
CA GLY A 20 -27.89 9.08 6.38
C GLY A 20 -27.15 7.75 6.48
N ILE A 21 -26.89 7.05 5.37
CA ILE A 21 -26.34 5.68 5.40
C ILE A 21 -24.81 5.71 5.23
N VAL A 22 -24.15 5.63 6.38
CA VAL A 22 -22.89 4.92 6.65
C VAL A 22 -21.66 5.48 5.94
N LEU A 23 -20.94 6.36 6.65
CA LEU A 23 -19.49 6.49 6.51
C LEU A 23 -18.85 5.30 7.24
N PRO A 24 -18.28 4.29 6.56
CA PRO A 24 -17.43 3.34 7.25
C PRO A 24 -16.16 4.11 7.67
N SER A 25 -15.94 4.21 8.97
CA SER A 25 -14.66 4.67 9.53
C SER A 25 -13.58 3.68 9.10
N LEU A 26 -12.79 4.04 8.09
CA LEU A 26 -11.57 3.34 7.72
C LEU A 26 -10.61 3.41 8.92
N VAL A 27 -10.56 2.34 9.69
CA VAL A 27 -9.56 2.18 10.76
C VAL A 27 -8.26 1.76 10.08
N PHE A 28 -7.45 2.72 9.67
CA PHE A 28 -6.08 2.47 9.25
C PHE A 28 -5.28 2.07 10.49
N ALA A 29 -4.95 0.78 10.62
CA ALA A 29 -3.99 0.33 11.61
C ALA A 29 -2.60 0.81 11.18
N VAL A 30 -2.14 1.92 11.77
CA VAL A 30 -0.75 2.36 11.66
C VAL A 30 0.11 1.30 12.35
N VAL A 31 0.87 0.55 11.57
CA VAL A 31 1.88 -0.39 12.08
C VAL A 31 3.10 0.45 12.44
N ASP A 32 3.39 0.56 13.74
CA ASP A 32 4.62 1.18 14.23
C ASP A 32 5.80 0.26 13.89
N LEU A 33 6.61 0.67 12.92
CA LEU A 33 7.82 -0.04 12.49
C LEU A 33 9.05 0.32 13.35
N GLY A 34 8.85 1.09 14.41
CA GLY A 34 9.94 1.71 15.17
C GLY A 34 10.50 2.94 14.46
N GLU A 35 11.36 3.67 15.16
CA GLU A 35 11.94 4.91 14.68
C GLU A 35 13.08 4.61 13.67
N ILE A 36 12.85 4.91 12.39
CA ILE A 36 13.91 4.85 11.37
C ILE A 36 14.71 6.14 11.47
N HIS A 37 15.87 6.07 12.13
CA HIS A 37 16.80 7.21 12.24
C HIS A 37 17.49 7.47 10.91
N HIS A 38 16.89 8.31 10.07
CA HIS A 38 17.53 8.81 8.85
C HIS A 38 18.48 9.97 9.20
N LYS A 39 19.74 9.65 9.50
CA LYS A 39 20.81 10.66 9.58
C LYS A 39 21.32 10.97 8.17
N GLY A 40 20.62 11.81 7.43
CA GLY A 40 21.10 12.33 6.15
C GLY A 40 20.10 13.27 5.49
N GLU A 41 20.60 14.32 4.85
CA GLU A 41 19.84 15.29 4.04
C GLU A 41 19.29 14.70 2.72
N ALA A 42 19.11 13.38 2.62
CA ALA A 42 18.58 12.74 1.43
C ALA A 42 17.04 12.72 1.48
N ALA A 43 16.39 13.29 0.47
CA ALA A 43 14.93 13.33 0.35
C ALA A 43 14.28 11.95 0.09
N ALA A 44 15.09 10.94 -0.23
CA ALA A 44 14.64 9.58 -0.56
C ALA A 44 15.60 8.51 -0.03
N LEU A 45 15.04 7.37 0.39
CA LEU A 45 15.78 6.24 0.94
C LEU A 45 16.33 5.35 -0.19
N PRO A 46 17.65 5.07 -0.25
CA PRO A 46 18.22 4.18 -1.26
C PRO A 46 17.89 2.72 -0.95
N ILE A 47 17.14 2.10 -1.85
CA ILE A 47 16.71 0.70 -1.72
C ILE A 47 17.07 -0.10 -2.96
N GLN A 48 17.32 -1.40 -2.75
CA GLN A 48 17.29 -2.41 -3.80
C GLN A 48 15.95 -3.15 -3.71
N VAL A 49 15.41 -3.53 -4.85
CA VAL A 49 14.30 -4.49 -4.95
C VAL A 49 14.81 -5.74 -5.66
N ALA A 50 14.62 -6.91 -5.04
CA ALA A 50 15.12 -8.18 -5.55
C ALA A 50 14.03 -9.26 -5.55
N SER A 51 13.96 -10.06 -6.61
CA SER A 51 13.16 -11.29 -6.63
C SER A 51 13.79 -12.35 -7.53
N SER A 52 13.51 -13.63 -7.25
CA SER A 52 13.82 -14.71 -8.20
C SER A 52 12.92 -14.71 -9.44
N GLN A 53 11.80 -13.96 -9.41
CA GLN A 53 10.90 -13.77 -10.56
C GLN A 53 11.03 -12.36 -11.12
N SER A 54 11.52 -12.25 -12.36
CA SER A 54 11.75 -10.96 -13.03
C SER A 54 10.49 -10.12 -13.22
N SER A 55 9.34 -10.77 -13.45
CA SER A 55 8.04 -10.09 -13.55
C SER A 55 7.64 -9.44 -12.23
N LEU A 56 7.81 -10.15 -11.11
CA LEU A 56 7.51 -9.65 -9.77
C LEU A 56 8.47 -8.53 -9.37
N GLU A 57 9.77 -8.69 -9.65
CA GLU A 57 10.76 -7.64 -9.43
C GLU A 57 10.44 -6.38 -10.23
N GLY A 58 10.07 -6.52 -11.50
CA GLY A 58 9.73 -5.38 -12.36
C GLY A 58 8.49 -4.63 -11.88
N ILE A 59 7.45 -5.33 -11.41
CA ILE A 59 6.26 -4.70 -10.83
C ILE A 59 6.61 -3.98 -9.52
N ALA A 60 7.35 -4.62 -8.63
CA ALA A 60 7.75 -4.03 -7.36
C ALA A 60 8.64 -2.79 -7.58
N LYS A 61 9.63 -2.85 -8.47
CA LYS A 61 10.47 -1.69 -8.84
C LYS A 61 9.61 -0.53 -9.34
N LYS A 62 8.65 -0.79 -10.23
CA LYS A 62 7.71 0.26 -10.69
C LYS A 62 6.91 0.85 -9.53
N ALA A 63 6.32 0.01 -8.68
CA ALA A 63 5.55 0.47 -7.53
C ALA A 63 6.38 1.37 -6.59
N PHE A 64 7.60 0.95 -6.24
CA PHE A 64 8.49 1.76 -5.42
C PHE A 64 8.94 3.04 -6.12
N SER A 65 9.20 3.02 -7.44
CA SER A 65 9.59 4.21 -8.20
C SER A 65 8.48 5.28 -8.32
N LEU A 66 7.22 4.88 -8.19
CA LEU A 66 6.09 5.81 -8.14
C LEU A 66 5.99 6.53 -6.78
N HIS A 67 6.71 6.04 -5.77
CA HIS A 67 6.72 6.61 -4.44
C HIS A 67 7.97 7.48 -4.25
N GLY A 68 7.78 8.79 -4.06
CA GLY A 68 8.90 9.76 -3.97
C GLY A 68 9.82 9.58 -2.75
N GLY A 69 9.47 8.69 -1.81
CA GLY A 69 10.28 8.39 -0.62
C GLY A 69 11.41 7.38 -0.85
N TYR A 70 11.50 6.77 -2.04
CA TYR A 70 12.52 5.75 -2.35
C TYR A 70 13.29 6.09 -3.61
N VAL A 71 14.58 5.74 -3.62
CA VAL A 71 15.41 5.73 -4.82
C VAL A 71 15.94 4.32 -5.06
N LEU A 72 15.68 3.77 -6.25
CA LEU A 72 16.16 2.45 -6.63
C LEU A 72 17.65 2.52 -6.97
N VAL A 73 18.46 1.71 -6.31
CA VAL A 73 19.91 1.62 -6.52
C VAL A 73 20.35 0.16 -6.59
N ASP A 74 21.57 -0.06 -7.04
CA ASP A 74 22.21 -1.38 -7.00
C ASP A 74 22.47 -1.84 -5.56
N GLU A 75 22.54 -3.16 -5.36
CA GLU A 75 22.70 -3.80 -4.03
C GLU A 75 23.85 -3.22 -3.20
N GLU A 76 24.96 -2.89 -3.86
CA GLU A 76 26.15 -2.37 -3.20
C GLU A 76 25.92 -1.01 -2.54
N ASN A 77 24.99 -0.22 -3.09
CA ASN A 77 24.67 1.14 -2.68
C ASN A 77 23.36 1.23 -1.88
N ALA A 78 22.63 0.12 -1.74
CA ALA A 78 21.35 0.09 -1.04
C ALA A 78 21.55 0.13 0.48
N ALA A 79 20.74 0.94 1.16
CA ALA A 79 20.63 0.88 2.62
C ALA A 79 19.80 -0.34 3.05
N TYR A 80 18.78 -0.67 2.26
CA TYR A 80 17.90 -1.81 2.47
C TYR A 80 17.62 -2.56 1.17
N THR A 81 17.47 -3.88 1.29
CA THR A 81 16.99 -4.73 0.21
C THR A 81 15.58 -5.22 0.51
N PHE A 82 14.65 -4.90 -0.38
CA PHE A 82 13.28 -5.40 -0.37
C PHE A 82 13.24 -6.66 -1.23
N ARG A 83 13.24 -7.81 -0.59
CA ARG A 83 13.25 -9.11 -1.25
C ARG A 83 11.85 -9.69 -1.32
N LEU A 84 11.37 -9.93 -2.54
CA LEU A 84 10.08 -10.56 -2.79
C LEU A 84 10.28 -12.03 -3.19
N THR A 85 9.73 -12.94 -2.40
CA THR A 85 9.80 -14.38 -2.64
C THR A 85 8.40 -14.93 -2.90
N PRO A 86 8.11 -15.48 -4.08
CA PRO A 86 6.81 -16.12 -4.35
C PRO A 86 6.55 -17.28 -3.39
N LYS A 87 5.34 -17.36 -2.83
CA LYS A 87 4.90 -18.43 -1.92
C LYS A 87 3.71 -19.21 -2.50
N GLY A 88 3.85 -19.63 -3.76
CA GLY A 88 2.80 -20.29 -4.52
C GLY A 88 2.18 -19.35 -5.55
N ALA A 89 0.97 -19.68 -6.02
CA ALA A 89 0.37 -18.97 -7.16
C ALA A 89 -0.20 -17.58 -6.82
N ARG A 90 -0.52 -17.32 -5.54
CA ARG A 90 -1.27 -16.11 -5.14
C ARG A 90 -0.76 -15.48 -3.85
N SER A 91 0.48 -15.75 -3.46
CA SER A 91 1.10 -15.08 -2.31
C SER A 91 2.57 -14.79 -2.54
N VAL A 92 3.05 -13.76 -1.83
CA VAL A 92 4.42 -13.28 -1.90
C VAL A 92 4.88 -12.96 -0.49
N GLU A 93 6.05 -13.44 -0.13
CA GLU A 93 6.75 -13.06 1.08
C GLU A 93 7.64 -11.86 0.78
N LEU A 94 7.41 -10.76 1.49
CA LEU A 94 8.30 -9.61 1.52
C LEU A 94 9.25 -9.74 2.71
N ALA A 95 10.55 -9.66 2.47
CA ALA A 95 11.57 -9.46 3.49
C ALA A 95 12.27 -8.12 3.27
N ILE A 96 12.55 -7.40 4.35
CA ILE A 96 13.42 -6.21 4.34
C ILE A 96 14.73 -6.60 5.01
N GLU A 97 15.82 -6.49 4.27
CA GLU A 97 17.17 -6.87 4.70
C GLU A 97 18.05 -5.62 4.81
N SER A 98 19.01 -5.63 5.72
CA SER A 98 20.06 -4.60 5.79
C SER A 98 21.42 -5.18 6.16
N GLY A 99 22.47 -4.39 5.89
CA GLY A 99 23.84 -4.71 6.29
C GLY A 99 24.58 -5.64 5.33
N LYS A 100 25.86 -5.85 5.63
CA LYS A 100 26.77 -6.73 4.89
C LYS A 100 27.56 -7.55 5.94
N PRO A 101 27.23 -8.83 6.19
CA PRO A 101 26.26 -9.66 5.46
C PRO A 101 24.79 -9.24 5.69
N PRO A 102 23.87 -9.57 4.77
CA PRO A 102 22.45 -9.21 4.90
C PRO A 102 21.81 -9.87 6.13
N ARG A 103 21.10 -9.06 6.92
CA ARG A 103 20.25 -9.50 8.03
C ARG A 103 18.80 -9.13 7.75
N VAL A 104 17.89 -10.08 7.92
CA VAL A 104 16.44 -9.83 7.84
C VAL A 104 15.99 -9.00 9.04
N LEU A 105 15.42 -7.84 8.77
CA LEU A 105 14.83 -6.94 9.77
C LEU A 105 13.31 -7.09 9.86
N PHE A 106 12.67 -7.34 8.73
CA PHE A 106 11.23 -7.52 8.63
C PHE A 106 10.91 -8.64 7.67
N LYS A 107 9.82 -9.36 7.94
CA LYS A 107 9.35 -10.44 7.09
C LYS A 107 7.84 -10.62 7.21
N LYS A 108 7.13 -10.63 6.08
CA LYS A 108 5.67 -10.83 6.06
C LYS A 108 5.25 -11.49 4.75
N GLU A 109 4.36 -12.47 4.83
CA GLU A 109 3.65 -13.00 3.68
C GLU A 109 2.39 -12.18 3.40
N GLY A 110 2.22 -11.76 2.16
CA GLY A 110 1.03 -11.10 1.64
C GLY A 110 0.30 -11.98 0.65
N SER A 111 -1.02 -12.00 0.77
CA SER A 111 -1.91 -12.71 -0.14
C SER A 111 -2.40 -11.76 -1.23
N GLY A 112 -2.29 -12.17 -2.49
CA GLY A 112 -2.80 -11.42 -3.64
C GLY A 112 -4.32 -11.50 -3.83
N VAL A 113 -5.03 -12.21 -2.96
CA VAL A 113 -6.51 -12.20 -2.90
C VAL A 113 -7.06 -11.43 -1.71
N ASP A 114 -6.19 -11.06 -0.78
CA ASP A 114 -6.57 -10.28 0.39
C ASP A 114 -6.44 -8.80 0.04
N LEU A 115 -7.57 -8.17 -0.25
CA LEU A 115 -7.63 -6.76 -0.62
C LEU A 115 -7.15 -5.83 0.51
N THR A 116 -7.15 -6.30 1.77
CA THR A 116 -6.59 -5.52 2.89
C THR A 116 -5.08 -5.39 2.84
N GLN A 117 -4.42 -6.15 1.95
CA GLN A 117 -2.98 -6.10 1.70
C GLN A 117 -2.64 -5.52 0.33
N ALA A 118 -3.65 -5.01 -0.41
CA ALA A 118 -3.51 -4.47 -1.77
C ALA A 118 -3.73 -2.94 -1.85
N THR A 119 -3.97 -2.28 -0.72
CA THR A 119 -4.21 -0.83 -0.55
C THR A 119 -3.09 -0.19 0.25
#